data_AF-A0A7Y2V118-F1
#
_entry.id   AF-A0A7Y2V118-F1
#
_cell.length_a   1.000
_cell.length_b   1.000
_cell.length_c   1.000
_cell.angle_alpha   90.00
_cell.angle_beta   90.00
_cell.angle_gamma   90.00
#
_symmetry.space_group_name_H-M   'P 1'
#
loop_
_entity.id
_entity.type
_entity.pdbx_description
1 polymer ?
#
loop_
_entity_poly.entity_id
_entity_poly.type
_entity_poly.pdbx_seq_one_letter_code
_entity_poly.pdbx_strand_id
1 'polypeptide(L)'
;MGLPRGLFTSYYSYGSMLGLALDLSLREQDLNLDDYMKLVWKTYGKPFKNYTVKDLHNTLNTYAGNEFGDTFFNNYIYKSEMPDFEQLFNTVGVSLKQNLEKSAFGLRLRNNEIIANTKIGSAAYNAGLEKGDKIVKIASHEIKTTSDLNKALSEVQPNKTIKILYEKYGKIKAIKMKLDSDTSYIISSFPELSEVQIKNRKAWLGVK
;
A
#
# COMPACT_ATOMS: atom_id res chain seq x y z
N MET A 1 -14.98 -7.38 -2.41
CA MET A 1 -14.34 -7.92 -1.19
C MET A 1 -14.02 -6.72 -0.29
N GLY A 2 -14.80 -6.50 0.77
CA GLY A 2 -14.74 -5.28 1.58
C GLY A 2 -13.45 -5.21 2.41
N LEU A 3 -12.83 -4.04 2.48
CA LEU A 3 -11.65 -3.81 3.31
C LEU A 3 -11.97 -4.16 4.78
N PRO A 4 -11.08 -4.90 5.47
CA PRO A 4 -11.30 -5.29 6.86
C PRO A 4 -11.44 -4.03 7.74
N ARG A 5 -12.57 -3.94 8.46
CA ARG A 5 -12.87 -2.90 9.44
C ARG A 5 -11.79 -2.91 10.53
N GLY A 6 -10.87 -1.94 10.48
CA GLY A 6 -9.79 -1.83 11.47
C GLY A 6 -8.58 -1.00 11.04
N LEU A 7 -8.48 -0.58 9.77
CA LEU A 7 -7.46 0.37 9.32
C LEU A 7 -8.09 1.75 9.22
N PHE A 8 -7.74 2.66 10.13
CA PHE A 8 -7.87 4.09 9.88
C PHE A 8 -6.95 4.43 8.71
N THR A 9 -7.44 4.30 7.48
CA THR A 9 -6.76 4.90 6.33
C THR A 9 -6.86 6.39 6.52
N SER A 10 -5.74 7.03 6.88
CA SER A 10 -5.67 8.49 6.93
C SER A 10 -6.17 9.02 5.58
N TYR A 11 -7.08 9.99 5.62
CA TYR A 11 -7.57 10.65 4.41
C TYR A 11 -6.41 11.24 3.60
N TYR A 12 -5.31 11.59 4.27
CA TYR A 12 -4.08 12.02 3.60
C TYR A 12 -3.40 10.91 2.83
N SER A 13 -3.16 9.74 3.43
CA SER A 13 -2.49 8.64 2.72
C SER A 13 -3.34 8.11 1.58
N TYR A 14 -4.64 7.95 1.81
CA TYR A 14 -5.57 7.51 0.77
C TYR A 14 -5.73 8.56 -0.33
N GLY A 15 -5.94 9.83 0.06
CA GLY A 15 -6.07 10.95 -0.85
C GLY A 15 -4.81 11.20 -1.70
N SER A 16 -3.61 11.06 -1.12
CA SER A 16 -2.35 11.17 -1.88
C SER A 16 -2.23 10.08 -2.95
N MET A 17 -2.63 8.85 -2.64
CA MET A 17 -2.63 7.76 -3.63
C MET A 17 -3.67 7.99 -4.73
N LEU A 18 -4.87 8.46 -4.38
CA LEU A 18 -5.88 8.83 -5.38
C LEU A 18 -5.45 10.02 -6.24
N GLY A 19 -4.78 11.01 -5.66
CA GLY A 19 -4.20 12.13 -6.41
C GLY A 19 -3.14 11.66 -7.40
N LEU A 20 -2.24 10.76 -6.97
CA LEU A 20 -1.26 10.14 -7.85
C LEU A 20 -1.93 9.34 -8.98
N ALA A 21 -2.95 8.55 -8.66
CA ALA A 21 -3.70 7.80 -9.66
C ALA A 21 -4.36 8.72 -10.69
N LEU A 22 -4.99 9.82 -10.23
CA LEU A 22 -5.62 10.80 -11.11
C LEU A 22 -4.59 11.48 -12.01
N ASP A 23 -3.44 11.88 -11.47
CA ASP A 23 -2.39 12.52 -12.27
C ASP A 23 -1.85 11.58 -13.36
N LEU A 24 -1.52 10.33 -13.00
CA LEU A 24 -1.04 9.36 -13.99
C LEU A 24 -2.11 9.02 -15.03
N SER A 25 -3.37 8.88 -14.63
CA SER A 25 -4.50 8.61 -15.56
C SER A 25 -4.74 9.78 -16.52
N LEU A 26 -4.65 11.03 -16.04
CA LEU A 26 -4.77 12.23 -16.88
C LEU A 26 -3.63 12.31 -17.91
N ARG A 27 -2.42 11.92 -17.51
CA ARG A 27 -1.24 11.94 -18.39
C ARG A 27 -1.31 10.94 -19.54
N GLU A 28 -2.09 9.87 -19.41
CA GLU A 28 -2.41 8.98 -20.54
C GLU A 28 -3.22 9.69 -21.64
N GLN A 29 -3.89 10.81 -21.30
CA GLN A 29 -4.66 11.66 -22.22
C GLN A 29 -3.93 12.99 -22.55
N ASP A 30 -2.61 13.05 -22.36
CA ASP A 30 -1.79 14.28 -22.46
C ASP A 30 -2.29 15.44 -21.56
N LEU A 31 -3.04 15.14 -20.49
CA LEU A 31 -3.48 16.07 -19.45
C LEU A 31 -2.65 15.90 -18.16
N ASN A 32 -2.90 16.72 -17.15
CA ASN A 32 -2.23 16.60 -15.83
C ASN A 32 -3.11 17.11 -14.67
N LEU A 33 -2.78 16.66 -13.45
CA LEU A 33 -3.49 17.04 -12.23
C LEU A 33 -3.32 18.53 -11.88
N ASP A 34 -2.15 19.11 -12.11
CA ASP A 34 -1.88 20.50 -11.78
C ASP A 34 -2.84 21.46 -12.50
N ASP A 35 -3.10 21.22 -13.78
CA ASP A 35 -3.99 22.03 -14.60
C ASP A 35 -5.47 21.81 -14.23
N TYR A 36 -5.86 20.59 -13.85
CA TYR A 36 -7.16 20.33 -13.23
C TYR A 36 -7.32 21.11 -11.91
N MET A 37 -6.32 21.07 -11.03
CA MET A 37 -6.37 21.79 -9.75
C MET A 37 -6.34 23.31 -9.93
N LYS A 38 -5.63 23.82 -10.94
CA LYS A 38 -5.71 25.24 -11.33
C LYS A 38 -7.09 25.61 -11.84
N LEU A 39 -7.77 24.74 -12.59
CA LEU A 39 -9.14 24.95 -13.03
C LEU A 39 -10.09 25.00 -11.83
N VAL A 40 -10.00 24.03 -10.91
CA VAL A 40 -10.77 24.04 -9.65
C VAL A 40 -10.53 25.32 -8.86
N TRP A 41 -9.27 25.74 -8.70
CA TRP A 41 -8.93 26.97 -8.00
C TRP A 41 -9.50 28.21 -8.69
N LYS A 42 -9.39 28.34 -10.02
CA LYS A 42 -9.95 29.47 -10.77
C LYS A 42 -11.48 29.53 -10.66
N THR A 43 -12.15 28.37 -10.68
CA THR A 43 -13.61 28.28 -10.67
C THR A 43 -14.21 28.51 -9.28
N TYR A 44 -13.55 28.02 -8.23
CA TYR A 44 -14.10 28.03 -6.87
C TYR A 44 -13.24 28.77 -5.86
N GLY A 45 -11.93 28.49 -5.82
CA GLY A 45 -11.01 29.06 -4.84
C GLY A 45 -10.82 30.58 -4.97
N LYS A 46 -10.40 31.06 -6.15
CA LYS A 46 -10.14 32.46 -6.45
C LYS A 46 -11.35 33.37 -6.23
N PRO A 47 -12.59 33.01 -6.65
CA PRO A 47 -13.78 33.82 -6.39
C PRO A 47 -14.40 33.58 -5.00
N PHE A 48 -13.77 32.80 -4.11
CA PHE A 48 -14.31 32.43 -2.79
C PHE A 48 -15.70 31.75 -2.88
N LYS A 49 -15.91 30.92 -3.89
CA LYS A 49 -17.14 30.14 -4.06
C LYS A 49 -16.98 28.77 -3.40
N ASN A 50 -17.92 28.41 -2.54
CA ASN A 50 -18.00 27.08 -1.96
C ASN A 50 -18.21 26.03 -3.05
N TYR A 51 -17.63 24.84 -2.87
CA TYR A 51 -17.77 23.71 -3.80
C TYR A 51 -17.99 22.40 -3.06
N THR A 52 -18.59 21.46 -3.76
CA THR A 52 -18.91 20.11 -3.28
C THR A 52 -18.12 19.05 -4.05
N VAL A 53 -18.19 17.79 -3.62
CA VAL A 53 -17.61 16.66 -4.37
C VAL A 53 -18.23 16.57 -5.78
N LYS A 54 -19.52 16.85 -5.93
CA LYS A 54 -20.20 16.88 -7.24
C LYS A 54 -19.66 17.98 -8.15
N ASP A 55 -19.30 19.14 -7.58
CA ASP A 55 -18.67 20.23 -8.33
C ASP A 55 -17.29 19.84 -8.87
N LEU A 56 -16.49 19.14 -8.07
CA LEU A 56 -15.20 18.60 -8.49
C LEU A 56 -15.39 17.57 -9.63
N HIS A 57 -16.36 16.67 -9.48
CA HIS A 57 -16.70 15.69 -10.53
C HIS A 57 -17.08 16.39 -11.84
N ASN A 58 -18.01 17.34 -11.81
CA ASN A 58 -18.40 18.11 -13.00
C ASN A 58 -17.22 18.88 -13.63
N THR A 59 -16.32 19.39 -12.80
CA THR A 59 -15.12 20.10 -13.26
C THR A 59 -14.16 19.14 -13.96
N LEU A 60 -13.98 17.93 -13.43
CA LEU A 60 -13.16 16.91 -14.06
C LEU A 60 -13.77 16.46 -15.40
N ASN A 61 -15.09 16.28 -15.44
CA ASN A 61 -15.82 16.00 -16.68
C ASN A 61 -15.61 17.09 -17.74
N THR A 62 -15.61 18.36 -17.32
CA THR A 62 -15.32 19.49 -18.22
C THR A 62 -13.88 19.48 -18.73
N TYR A 63 -12.93 19.07 -17.88
CA TYR A 63 -11.49 19.10 -18.18
C TYR A 63 -11.00 17.92 -19.01
N ALA A 64 -11.44 16.70 -18.68
CA ALA A 64 -10.94 15.45 -19.24
C ALA A 64 -12.02 14.63 -19.99
N GLY A 65 -13.25 15.15 -20.09
CA GLY A 65 -14.38 14.48 -20.71
C GLY A 65 -15.25 13.70 -19.71
N ASN A 66 -16.54 13.60 -20.01
CA ASN A 66 -17.53 12.96 -19.13
C ASN A 66 -17.19 11.49 -18.86
N GLU A 67 -16.81 10.74 -19.89
CA GLU A 67 -16.47 9.31 -19.75
C GLU A 67 -15.34 9.10 -18.74
N PHE A 68 -14.27 9.90 -18.85
CA PHE A 68 -13.13 9.83 -17.94
C PHE A 68 -13.52 10.19 -16.51
N GLY A 69 -14.12 11.37 -16.32
CA GLY A 69 -14.42 11.87 -14.98
C GLY A 69 -15.49 11.05 -14.27
N ASP A 70 -16.53 10.60 -14.98
CA ASP A 70 -17.54 9.68 -14.47
C ASP A 70 -16.92 8.35 -14.03
N THR A 71 -16.06 7.76 -14.86
CA THR A 71 -15.38 6.51 -14.51
C THR A 71 -14.51 6.68 -13.26
N PHE A 72 -13.71 7.74 -13.20
CA PHE A 72 -12.80 7.99 -12.08
C PHE A 72 -13.57 8.21 -10.76
N PHE A 73 -14.58 9.08 -10.77
CA PHE A 73 -15.35 9.36 -9.55
C PHE A 73 -16.21 8.18 -9.10
N ASN A 74 -16.89 7.50 -10.04
CA ASN A 74 -17.76 6.38 -9.71
C ASN A 74 -16.98 5.21 -9.10
N ASN A 75 -15.80 4.90 -9.63
CA ASN A 75 -15.04 3.75 -9.15
C ASN A 75 -14.20 4.11 -7.92
N TYR A 76 -13.48 5.23 -7.94
CA TYR A 76 -12.44 5.48 -6.93
C TYR A 76 -12.85 6.44 -5.82
N ILE A 77 -13.74 7.39 -6.09
CA ILE A 77 -14.20 8.35 -5.07
C ILE A 77 -15.43 7.81 -4.34
N TYR A 78 -16.44 7.34 -5.08
CA TYR A 78 -17.72 6.90 -4.49
C TYR A 78 -17.72 5.44 -4.04
N LYS A 79 -17.16 4.52 -4.83
CA LYS A 79 -17.09 3.09 -4.48
C LYS A 79 -15.80 2.69 -3.75
N SER A 80 -14.81 3.59 -3.72
CA SER A 80 -13.50 3.35 -3.10
C SER A 80 -12.78 2.09 -3.64
N GLU A 81 -12.95 1.81 -4.93
CA GLU A 81 -12.19 0.77 -5.63
C GLU A 81 -10.70 1.17 -5.69
N MET A 82 -9.82 0.20 -5.93
CA MET A 82 -8.39 0.43 -6.02
C MET A 82 -8.02 0.72 -7.49
N PRO A 83 -7.41 1.88 -7.81
CA PRO A 83 -6.87 2.12 -9.15
C PRO A 83 -5.83 1.08 -9.55
N ASP A 84 -5.72 0.81 -10.84
CA ASP A 84 -4.69 -0.08 -11.39
C ASP A 84 -3.32 0.61 -11.40
N PHE A 85 -2.69 0.65 -10.23
CA PHE A 85 -1.37 1.27 -10.08
C PHE A 85 -0.28 0.53 -10.85
N GLU A 86 -0.45 -0.76 -11.15
CA GLU A 86 0.55 -1.50 -11.93
C GLU A 86 0.58 -0.98 -13.37
N GLN A 87 -0.59 -0.84 -14.01
CA GLN A 87 -0.71 -0.19 -15.31
C GLN A 87 -0.20 1.26 -15.26
N LEU A 88 -0.69 2.05 -14.30
CA LEU A 88 -0.37 3.48 -14.23
C LEU A 88 1.13 3.74 -14.03
N PHE A 89 1.80 2.97 -13.18
CA PHE A 89 3.25 3.10 -13.00
C PHE A 89 4.05 2.62 -14.22
N ASN A 90 3.54 1.62 -14.96
CA ASN A 90 4.18 1.15 -16.18
C ASN A 90 4.32 2.28 -17.23
N THR A 91 3.32 3.17 -17.33
CA THR A 91 3.34 4.31 -18.27
C THR A 91 4.52 5.26 -18.09
N VAL A 92 5.05 5.31 -16.86
CA VAL A 92 6.23 6.12 -16.46
C VAL A 92 7.44 5.24 -16.15
N GLY A 93 7.43 3.96 -16.56
CA GLY A 93 8.56 3.05 -16.43
C GLY A 93 8.89 2.59 -15.01
N VAL A 94 7.90 2.64 -14.12
CA VAL A 94 8.01 2.21 -12.73
C VAL A 94 7.35 0.84 -12.61
N SER A 95 8.05 -0.10 -11.97
CA SER A 95 7.49 -1.39 -11.57
C SER A 95 6.83 -1.24 -10.21
N LEU A 96 5.64 -1.83 -10.08
CA LEU A 96 5.01 -2.10 -8.79
C LEU A 96 4.86 -3.62 -8.65
N LYS A 97 5.48 -4.22 -7.64
CA LYS A 97 5.38 -5.67 -7.40
C LYS A 97 5.16 -5.97 -5.94
N GLN A 98 4.35 -6.98 -5.65
CA GLN A 98 4.23 -7.49 -4.28
C GLN A 98 5.42 -8.38 -3.93
N ASN A 99 5.84 -8.34 -2.67
CA ASN A 99 6.97 -9.08 -2.15
C ASN A 99 6.62 -10.53 -1.74
N LEU A 100 5.81 -11.22 -2.56
CA LEU A 100 5.15 -12.48 -2.19
C LEU A 100 6.11 -13.63 -1.87
N GLU A 101 7.36 -13.54 -2.33
CA GLU A 101 8.43 -14.52 -2.09
C GLU A 101 8.98 -14.47 -0.66
N LYS A 102 8.75 -13.39 0.09
CA LYS A 102 9.18 -13.27 1.49
C LYS A 102 8.07 -13.66 2.45
N SER A 103 8.45 -14.31 3.54
CA SER A 103 7.52 -14.66 4.61
C SER A 103 7.18 -13.46 5.49
N ALA A 104 5.92 -13.38 5.92
CA ALA A 104 5.43 -12.41 6.88
C ALA A 104 4.73 -13.10 8.07
N PHE A 105 4.94 -12.55 9.28
CA PHE A 105 4.27 -13.02 10.50
C PHE A 105 3.08 -12.14 10.90
N GLY A 106 3.10 -10.85 10.54
CA GLY A 106 2.10 -9.88 10.97
C GLY A 106 2.15 -9.55 12.47
N LEU A 107 3.36 -9.50 13.04
CA LEU A 107 3.65 -9.02 14.40
C LEU A 107 4.78 -7.99 14.38
N ARG A 108 4.93 -7.23 15.48
CA ARG A 108 6.06 -6.30 15.68
C ARG A 108 6.78 -6.65 16.97
N LEU A 109 8.10 -6.81 16.90
CA LEU A 109 8.95 -7.09 18.06
C LEU A 109 9.75 -5.86 18.48
N ARG A 110 10.03 -5.80 19.79
CA ARG A 110 11.15 -5.05 20.35
C ARG A 110 11.96 -6.02 21.20
N ASN A 111 13.24 -6.18 20.90
CA ASN A 111 14.07 -7.30 21.37
C ASN A 111 13.43 -8.63 20.94
N ASN A 112 12.76 -9.32 21.87
CA ASN A 112 12.05 -10.56 21.60
C ASN A 112 10.58 -10.52 22.03
N GLU A 113 10.06 -9.38 22.49
CA GLU A 113 8.69 -9.23 22.96
C GLU A 113 7.78 -8.63 21.88
N ILE A 114 6.58 -9.17 21.74
CA ILE A 114 5.54 -8.61 20.85
C ILE A 114 5.00 -7.31 21.47
N ILE A 115 5.29 -6.19 20.84
CA ILE A 115 4.97 -4.85 21.41
C ILE A 115 3.60 -4.30 20.99
N ALA A 116 2.97 -4.91 19.98
CA ALA A 116 1.70 -4.44 19.42
C ALA A 116 0.77 -5.63 19.18
N ASN A 117 -0.53 -5.34 19.09
CA ASN A 117 -1.51 -6.37 18.71
C ASN A 117 -1.11 -6.96 17.35
N THR A 118 -1.27 -8.27 17.23
CA THR A 118 -1.09 -8.96 15.96
C THR A 118 -2.13 -8.48 14.95
N LYS A 119 -1.71 -8.33 13.70
CA LYS A 119 -2.60 -7.86 12.63
C LYS A 119 -3.71 -8.89 12.43
N ILE A 120 -4.97 -8.48 12.51
CA ILE A 120 -6.12 -9.38 12.30
C ILE A 120 -5.96 -10.14 10.98
N GLY A 121 -6.14 -11.46 11.05
CA GLY A 121 -6.00 -12.38 9.92
C GLY A 121 -4.56 -12.76 9.55
N SER A 122 -3.54 -12.22 10.22
CA SER A 122 -2.15 -12.63 10.00
C SER A 122 -1.84 -14.00 10.58
N ALA A 123 -0.73 -14.60 10.16
CA ALA A 123 -0.15 -15.82 10.69
C ALA A 123 -0.06 -15.79 12.23
N ALA A 124 0.48 -14.71 12.80
CA ALA A 124 0.61 -14.56 14.24
C ALA A 124 -0.75 -14.45 14.95
N TYR A 125 -1.71 -13.73 14.35
CA TYR A 125 -3.07 -13.63 14.88
C TYR A 125 -3.79 -14.98 14.86
N ASN A 126 -3.71 -15.71 13.75
CA ASN A 126 -4.33 -17.03 13.59
C ASN A 126 -3.68 -18.08 14.49
N ALA A 127 -2.41 -17.90 14.85
CA ALA A 127 -1.72 -18.71 15.86
C ALA A 127 -2.06 -18.29 17.30
N GLY A 128 -2.79 -17.21 17.54
CA GLY A 128 -3.11 -16.75 18.90
C GLY A 128 -1.90 -16.20 19.67
N LEU A 129 -0.90 -15.69 18.94
CA LEU A 129 0.16 -14.86 19.53
C LEU A 129 -0.40 -13.46 19.81
N GLU A 130 -0.04 -12.92 20.95
CA GLU A 130 -0.59 -11.66 21.45
C GLU A 130 0.51 -10.70 21.91
N LYS A 131 0.13 -9.43 22.08
CA LYS A 131 1.00 -8.43 22.69
C LYS A 131 1.45 -8.89 24.08
N GLY A 132 2.76 -8.80 24.34
CA GLY A 132 3.40 -9.23 25.59
C GLY A 132 3.98 -10.65 25.54
N ASP A 133 3.62 -11.47 24.55
CA ASP A 133 4.27 -12.76 24.35
C ASP A 133 5.73 -12.54 23.92
N LYS A 134 6.67 -13.34 24.45
CA LYS A 134 8.08 -13.27 24.08
C LYS A 134 8.45 -14.42 23.17
N ILE A 135 8.93 -14.12 21.96
CA ILE A 135 9.40 -15.13 21.03
C ILE A 135 10.79 -15.60 21.49
N VAL A 136 10.95 -16.90 21.70
CA VAL A 136 12.21 -17.50 22.17
C VAL A 136 12.95 -18.13 21.01
N LYS A 137 12.25 -18.89 20.16
CA LYS A 137 12.86 -19.60 19.04
C LYS A 137 11.89 -19.70 17.86
N ILE A 138 12.41 -19.51 16.66
CA ILE A 138 11.71 -19.74 15.39
C ILE A 138 12.53 -20.74 14.59
N ALA A 139 11.96 -21.90 14.28
CA ALA A 139 12.69 -22.99 13.61
C ALA A 139 14.03 -23.30 14.34
N SER A 140 15.17 -23.09 13.68
CA SER A 140 16.52 -23.26 14.23
C SER A 140 17.08 -22.04 14.97
N HIS A 141 16.45 -20.87 14.87
CA HIS A 141 16.98 -19.58 15.30
C HIS A 141 16.47 -19.13 16.67
N GLU A 142 17.39 -18.81 17.60
CA GLU A 142 17.06 -18.08 18.82
C GLU A 142 16.74 -16.62 18.50
N ILE A 143 15.70 -16.07 19.13
CA ILE A 143 15.24 -14.71 18.87
C ILE A 143 15.52 -13.85 20.09
N LYS A 144 16.50 -12.93 19.97
CA LYS A 144 16.84 -11.94 21.00
C LYS A 144 16.59 -10.52 20.52
N THR A 145 16.68 -10.33 19.21
CA THR A 145 16.53 -9.05 18.54
C THR A 145 15.60 -9.16 17.33
N THR A 146 15.16 -8.00 16.84
CA THR A 146 14.42 -7.91 15.57
C THR A 146 15.26 -8.38 14.36
N SER A 147 16.60 -8.29 14.45
CA SER A 147 17.50 -8.80 13.41
C SER A 147 17.47 -10.33 13.31
N ASP A 148 17.41 -11.01 14.46
CA ASP A 148 17.30 -12.47 14.50
C ASP A 148 15.98 -12.95 13.89
N LEU A 149 14.88 -12.23 14.14
CA LEU A 149 13.60 -12.50 13.50
C LEU A 149 13.71 -12.37 11.98
N ASN A 150 14.30 -11.28 11.47
CA ASN A 150 14.44 -11.08 10.03
C ASN A 150 15.27 -12.18 9.36
N LYS A 151 16.33 -12.66 10.03
CA LYS A 151 17.12 -13.81 9.55
C LYS A 151 16.27 -15.08 9.53
N ALA A 152 15.58 -15.40 10.62
CA ALA A 152 14.70 -16.57 10.70
C ALA A 152 13.60 -16.53 9.63
N LEU A 153 13.05 -15.35 9.31
CA LEU A 153 12.07 -15.15 8.26
C LEU A 153 12.64 -15.38 6.86
N SER A 154 13.89 -14.95 6.62
CA SER A 154 14.52 -15.07 5.31
C SER A 154 14.82 -16.51 4.90
N GLU A 155 14.92 -17.42 5.87
CA GLU A 155 15.19 -18.84 5.63
C GLU A 155 13.93 -19.70 5.46
N VAL A 156 12.76 -19.15 5.77
CA VAL A 156 11.50 -19.90 5.69
C VAL A 156 10.66 -19.37 4.54
N GLN A 157 10.26 -20.26 3.65
CA GLN A 157 9.36 -19.94 2.55
C GLN A 157 7.94 -19.61 3.05
N PRO A 158 7.24 -18.69 2.37
CA PRO A 158 5.82 -18.45 2.63
C PRO A 158 4.99 -19.73 2.56
N ASN A 159 3.85 -19.74 3.24
CA ASN A 159 2.92 -20.87 3.33
C ASN A 159 3.48 -22.15 3.99
N LYS A 160 4.71 -22.13 4.50
CA LYS A 160 5.25 -23.23 5.32
C LYS A 160 4.78 -23.11 6.76
N THR A 161 4.53 -24.26 7.39
CA THR A 161 4.24 -24.34 8.81
C THR A 161 5.51 -24.56 9.59
N ILE A 162 5.79 -23.67 10.53
CA ILE A 162 6.98 -23.76 11.40
C ILE A 162 6.58 -23.88 12.86
N LYS A 163 7.50 -24.44 13.66
CA LYS A 163 7.39 -24.46 15.12
C LYS A 163 7.98 -23.19 15.71
N ILE A 164 7.22 -22.54 16.58
CA ILE A 164 7.64 -21.37 17.34
C ILE A 164 7.62 -21.73 18.82
N LEU A 165 8.71 -21.41 19.51
CA LEU A 165 8.79 -21.41 20.97
C LEU A 165 8.61 -19.99 21.46
N TYR A 166 7.71 -19.80 22.41
CA TYR A 166 7.40 -18.49 22.97
C TYR A 166 7.10 -18.61 24.46
N GLU A 167 7.35 -17.55 25.21
CA GLU A 167 7.00 -17.42 26.61
C GLU A 167 5.69 -16.64 26.73
N LYS A 168 4.73 -17.21 27.44
CA LYS A 168 3.47 -16.56 27.80
C LYS A 168 3.23 -16.72 29.29
N TYR A 169 3.17 -15.60 30.01
CA TYR A 169 3.05 -15.57 31.48
C TYR A 169 4.12 -16.40 32.19
N GLY A 170 5.39 -16.28 31.77
CA GLY A 170 6.52 -16.99 32.38
C GLY A 170 6.63 -18.48 32.01
N LYS A 171 5.74 -19.01 31.17
CA LYS A 171 5.76 -20.41 30.74
C LYS A 171 6.15 -20.51 29.26
N ILE A 172 7.14 -21.34 28.97
CA ILE A 172 7.51 -21.68 27.60
C ILE A 172 6.45 -22.59 27.00
N LYS A 173 5.93 -22.17 25.85
CA LYS A 173 4.95 -22.89 25.03
C LYS A 173 5.50 -23.09 23.63
N ALA A 174 4.95 -24.09 22.95
CA ALA A 174 5.26 -24.37 21.55
C ALA A 174 3.98 -24.27 20.72
N ILE A 175 4.08 -23.65 19.56
CA ILE A 175 2.97 -23.57 18.61
C ILE A 175 3.45 -23.84 17.19
N LYS A 176 2.55 -24.35 16.34
CA LYS A 176 2.74 -24.45 14.91
C LYS A 176 2.04 -23.28 14.24
N MET A 177 2.75 -22.54 13.40
CA MET A 177 2.23 -21.37 12.69
C MET A 177 2.55 -21.50 11.21
N LYS A 178 1.53 -21.38 10.36
CA LYS A 178 1.71 -21.27 8.91
C LYS A 178 2.04 -19.82 8.57
N LEU A 179 3.13 -19.59 7.84
CA LEU A 179 3.56 -18.24 7.48
C LEU A 179 2.77 -17.69 6.31
N ASP A 180 2.49 -16.39 6.35
CA ASP A 180 1.90 -15.67 5.22
C ASP A 180 2.98 -15.23 4.23
N SER A 181 2.56 -14.92 3.02
CA SER A 181 3.38 -14.12 2.10
C SER A 181 3.37 -12.65 2.50
N ASP A 182 4.49 -11.97 2.30
CA ASP A 182 4.58 -10.52 2.43
C ASP A 182 3.83 -9.83 1.28
N THR A 183 2.71 -9.22 1.60
CA THR A 183 1.86 -8.49 0.64
C THR A 183 2.26 -7.02 0.51
N SER A 184 3.40 -6.60 1.06
CA SER A 184 3.92 -5.25 0.85
C SER A 184 4.32 -5.05 -0.62
N TYR A 185 4.14 -3.82 -1.10
CA TYR A 185 4.54 -3.43 -2.43
C TYR A 185 5.97 -2.91 -2.45
N ILE A 186 6.70 -3.27 -3.50
CA ILE A 186 8.01 -2.75 -3.86
C ILE A 186 7.82 -1.91 -5.11
N ILE A 187 8.36 -0.69 -5.07
CA ILE A 187 8.41 0.24 -6.19
C ILE A 187 9.86 0.32 -6.67
N SER A 188 10.10 0.13 -7.97
CA SER A 188 11.42 0.26 -8.56
C SER A 188 11.33 0.86 -9.97
N SER A 189 12.39 1.51 -10.43
CA SER A 189 12.48 1.89 -11.85
C SER A 189 12.82 0.68 -12.71
N PHE A 190 12.27 0.61 -13.93
CA PHE A 190 12.76 -0.35 -14.91
C PHE A 190 14.24 -0.08 -15.25
N PRO A 191 15.02 -1.14 -15.55
CA PRO A 191 16.42 -0.99 -15.97
C PRO A 191 16.57 -0.19 -17.26
N GLU A 192 15.64 -0.38 -18.19
CA GLU A 192 15.57 0.32 -19.47
C GLU A 192 14.17 0.89 -19.66
N LEU A 193 14.10 2.08 -20.27
CA LEU A 193 12.86 2.80 -20.51
C LEU A 193 12.64 2.95 -22.02
N SER A 194 11.42 2.70 -22.47
CA SER A 194 11.00 3.08 -23.83
C SER A 194 11.00 4.61 -24.00
N GLU A 195 11.09 5.09 -25.25
CA GLU A 195 11.02 6.53 -25.55
C GLU A 195 9.75 7.19 -24.98
N VAL A 196 8.62 6.48 -25.05
CA VAL A 196 7.34 6.93 -24.48
C VAL A 196 7.44 7.05 -22.95
N GLN A 197 7.99 6.05 -22.27
CA GLN A 197 8.18 6.10 -20.81
C GLN A 197 9.15 7.22 -20.38
N ILE A 198 10.19 7.49 -21.17
CA ILE A 198 11.12 8.61 -20.92
C ILE A 198 10.36 9.94 -21.03
N LYS A 199 9.59 10.15 -22.10
CA LYS A 199 8.76 11.34 -22.30
C LYS A 199 7.79 11.52 -21.13
N ASN A 200 7.03 10.48 -20.80
CA ASN A 200 6.01 10.51 -19.75
C ASN A 200 6.62 10.76 -18.37
N ARG A 201 7.72 10.08 -18.04
CA ARG A 201 8.42 10.26 -16.76
C ARG A 201 8.98 11.68 -16.63
N LYS A 202 9.55 12.26 -17.68
CA LYS A 202 10.03 13.66 -17.68
C LYS A 202 8.88 14.63 -17.43
N ALA A 203 7.77 14.45 -18.14
CA ALA A 203 6.57 15.25 -17.96
C ALA A 203 6.00 15.12 -16.53
N TRP A 204 6.07 13.92 -15.94
CA TRP A 204 5.57 13.63 -14.60
C TRP A 204 6.43 14.24 -13.48
N LEU A 205 7.74 14.02 -13.51
CA LEU A 205 8.63 14.48 -12.44
C LEU A 205 9.05 15.95 -12.58
N GLY A 206 8.69 16.61 -13.68
CA GLY A 206 9.02 18.02 -13.92
C GLY A 206 10.52 18.29 -14.04
N VAL A 207 11.33 17.25 -14.31
CA VAL A 207 12.77 17.39 -14.51
C VAL A 207 12.99 18.05 -15.85
N LYS A 208 13.36 19.34 -15.81
CA LYS A 208 13.85 20.11 -16.95
C LYS A 208 15.30 19.77 -17.24
#